data_AF-A0A7C5NXS6-F1
#
_entry.id   AF-A0A7C5NXS6-F1
#
_cell.length_a   1.000
_cell.length_b   1.000
_cell.length_c   1.000
_cell.angle_alpha   90.00
_cell.angle_beta   90.00
_cell.angle_gamma   90.00
#
_symmetry.space_group_name_H-M   'P 1'
#
loop_
_entity.id
_entity.type
_entity.pdbx_description
1 polymer ?
#
loop_
_entity_poly.entity_id
_entity_poly.type
_entity_poly.pdbx_seq_one_letter_code
_entity_poly.pdbx_strand_id
1 'polypeptide(L)'
;LRVAVVNGLGNIDEVIEKAKRGDLDFVEVMACPGGCSGGGGQPIPTNSKIVSERINALYSIDSSSSVRESLENPIVRKVYSEFLESPNSEIAEKLLHTRFTPRKPYNI
;
A
#
# COMPACT_ATOMS: atom_id res chain seq x y z
N LEU A 1 14.92 -11.35 -0.09
CA LEU A 1 13.86 -10.48 -0.65
C LEU A 1 14.43 -9.08 -0.83
N ARG A 2 14.52 -8.61 -2.07
CA ARG A 2 14.99 -7.28 -2.46
C ARG A 2 13.77 -6.41 -2.71
N VAL A 3 13.55 -5.42 -1.85
CA VAL A 3 12.32 -4.62 -1.83
C VAL A 3 12.63 -3.18 -2.20
N ALA A 4 11.75 -2.55 -2.97
CA ALA A 4 11.79 -1.11 -3.23
C ALA A 4 10.45 -0.45 -2.93
N VAL A 5 10.50 0.79 -2.45
CA VAL A 5 9.32 1.66 -2.27
C VAL A 5 9.57 2.95 -3.05
N VAL A 6 8.61 3.35 -3.88
CA VAL A 6 8.66 4.56 -4.70
C VAL A 6 7.56 5.51 -4.27
N ASN A 7 7.94 6.74 -3.92
CA ASN A 7 7.00 7.82 -3.65
C ASN A 7 7.12 8.87 -4.76
N GLY A 8 6.01 9.15 -5.43
CA GLY A 8 5.97 10.03 -6.60
C GLY A 8 6.12 9.26 -7.92
N LEU A 9 5.17 9.41 -8.83
CA LEU A 9 5.22 8.75 -10.14
C LEU A 9 6.42 9.21 -11.00
N GLY A 10 6.93 10.42 -10.80
CA GLY A 10 8.12 10.91 -11.50
C GLY A 10 9.42 10.18 -11.14
N ASN A 11 9.43 9.35 -10.09
CA ASN A 11 10.60 8.60 -9.65
C ASN A 11 10.59 7.13 -10.10
N ILE A 12 9.59 6.71 -10.89
CA ILE A 12 9.36 5.28 -11.17
C ILE A 12 10.31 4.66 -12.19
N ASP A 13 10.84 5.46 -13.12
CA ASP A 13 11.60 4.97 -14.27
C ASP A 13 12.83 4.14 -13.86
N GLU A 14 13.61 4.62 -12.88
CA GLU A 14 14.79 3.90 -12.38
C GLU A 14 14.42 2.53 -11.77
N VAL A 15 13.28 2.48 -11.06
CA VAL A 15 12.82 1.26 -10.39
C VAL A 15 12.29 0.26 -11.40
N ILE A 16 11.63 0.72 -12.46
CA ILE A 16 11.22 -0.13 -13.59
C ILE A 16 12.45 -0.79 -14.23
N GLU A 17 13.52 -0.03 -14.47
CA GLU A 17 14.75 -0.59 -15.07
C GLU A 17 15.44 -1.61 -14.15
N LYS A 18 15.47 -1.36 -12.83
CA LYS A 18 15.93 -2.36 -11.84
C LYS A 18 15.06 -3.61 -11.85
N ALA A 19 13.74 -3.46 -11.87
CA ALA A 19 12.80 -4.59 -11.91
C ALA A 19 12.97 -5.43 -13.18
N LYS A 20 13.15 -4.81 -14.36
CA LYS A 20 13.39 -5.52 -15.63
C LYS A 20 14.66 -6.36 -15.63
N ARG A 21 15.70 -5.94 -14.93
CA ARG A 21 16.94 -6.72 -14.76
C ARG A 21 16.81 -7.87 -13.76
N GLY A 22 15.68 -7.96 -13.06
CA GLY A 22 15.48 -8.92 -11.98
C GLY A 22 16.26 -8.54 -10.71
N ASP A 23 16.52 -7.25 -10.48
CA ASP A 23 17.23 -6.75 -9.29
C ASP A 23 16.31 -6.63 -8.05
N LEU A 24 15.00 -6.75 -8.24
CA LEU A 24 13.96 -6.53 -7.23
C LEU A 24 12.96 -7.69 -7.22
N ASP A 25 12.50 -8.07 -6.03
CA ASP A 25 11.52 -9.13 -5.82
C ASP A 25 10.12 -8.56 -5.52
N PHE A 26 10.04 -7.38 -4.91
CA PHE A 26 8.79 -6.70 -4.58
C PHE A 26 8.95 -5.18 -4.66
N VAL A 27 7.98 -4.50 -5.26
CA VAL A 27 7.98 -3.05 -5.45
C VAL A 27 6.63 -2.47 -5.05
N GLU A 28 6.64 -1.50 -4.14
CA GLU A 28 5.47 -0.69 -3.79
C GLU A 28 5.58 0.70 -4.44
N VAL A 29 4.50 1.15 -5.09
CA VAL A 29 4.47 2.44 -5.80
C VAL A 29 3.35 3.31 -5.25
N MET A 30 3.71 4.47 -4.72
CA MET A 30 2.78 5.49 -4.25
C MET A 30 2.86 6.72 -5.14
N ALA A 31 1.72 7.23 -5.58
CA ALA A 31 1.69 8.36 -6.51
C ALA A 31 2.11 9.70 -5.88
N CYS A 32 1.86 9.90 -4.59
CA CYS A 32 2.13 11.16 -3.89
C CYS A 32 3.53 11.15 -3.25
N PRO A 33 4.29 12.27 -3.34
CA PRO A 33 5.45 12.48 -2.50
C PRO A 33 5.05 12.40 -1.02
N GLY A 34 5.80 11.64 -0.21
CA GLY A 34 5.49 11.43 1.21
C GLY A 34 4.32 10.48 1.49
N GLY A 35 3.91 9.67 0.51
CA GLY A 35 2.84 8.69 0.64
C GLY A 35 1.47 9.31 0.89
N CYS A 36 0.54 8.53 1.44
CA CYS A 36 -0.84 8.98 1.71
C CYS A 36 -0.92 10.18 2.67
N SER A 37 0.02 10.30 3.62
CA SER A 37 0.08 11.43 4.56
C SER A 37 0.45 12.76 3.90
N GLY A 38 1.04 12.72 2.70
CA GLY A 38 1.32 13.86 1.83
C GLY A 38 0.33 14.03 0.67
N GLY A 39 -0.78 13.26 0.65
CA GLY A 39 -1.73 13.26 -0.45
C GLY A 39 -2.44 14.60 -0.67
N GLY A 40 -2.86 14.86 -1.91
CA GLY A 40 -3.48 16.14 -2.31
C GLY A 40 -4.81 16.49 -1.63
N GLY A 41 -5.44 15.54 -0.94
CA GLY A 41 -6.64 15.77 -0.13
C GLY A 41 -6.37 16.16 1.33
N GLN A 42 -5.10 16.25 1.75
CA GLN A 42 -4.73 16.58 3.11
C GLN A 42 -4.82 18.10 3.40
N PRO A 43 -4.99 18.52 4.67
CA PRO A 43 -5.02 19.93 5.04
C PRO A 43 -3.76 20.69 4.58
N ILE A 44 -3.97 21.91 4.08
CA ILE A 44 -2.91 22.82 3.61
C ILE A 44 -2.57 23.79 4.76
N PRO A 45 -1.28 24.07 5.04
CA PRO A 45 -0.11 23.61 4.29
C PRO A 45 0.24 22.14 4.54
N THR A 46 0.79 21.47 3.52
CA THR A 46 1.42 20.15 3.65
C THR A 46 2.88 20.27 3.21
N ASN A 47 3.79 20.17 4.18
CA ASN A 47 5.24 20.17 3.97
C ASN A 47 5.86 18.94 4.63
N SER A 48 7.16 18.71 4.41
CA SER A 48 7.86 17.51 4.92
C SER A 48 7.74 17.35 6.43
N LYS A 49 7.83 18.44 7.21
CA LYS A 49 7.68 18.41 8.68
C LYS A 49 6.28 17.92 9.06
N ILE A 50 5.24 18.49 8.46
CA ILE A 50 3.84 18.12 8.73
C ILE A 50 3.58 16.66 8.34
N VAL A 51 4.10 16.20 7.20
CA VAL A 51 3.96 14.80 6.77
C VAL A 51 4.63 13.87 7.78
N SER A 52 5.84 14.19 8.23
CA SER A 52 6.55 13.41 9.26
C SER A 52 5.78 13.36 10.58
N GLU A 53 5.21 14.48 11.03
CA GLU A 53 4.37 14.53 12.24
C GLU A 53 3.12 13.64 12.11
N ARG A 54 2.44 13.66 10.95
CA ARG A 54 1.30 12.78 10.66
C ARG A 54 1.70 11.30 10.71
N ILE A 55 2.84 10.96 10.11
CA ILE A 55 3.38 9.58 10.11
C ILE A 55 3.72 9.15 11.54
N ASN A 56 4.40 9.99 12.31
CA ASN A 56 4.78 9.68 13.69
C ASN A 56 3.56 9.46 14.59
N ALA A 57 2.49 10.25 14.41
CA ALA A 57 1.24 10.04 15.13
C ALA A 57 0.63 8.67 14.81
N LEU A 58 0.60 8.27 13.54
CA LEU A 58 0.10 6.95 13.12
C LEU A 58 0.93 5.80 13.69
N TYR A 59 2.27 5.91 13.66
CA TYR A 59 3.13 4.89 14.27
C TYR A 59 2.96 4.81 15.79
N SER A 60 2.75 5.94 16.46
CA SER A 60 2.49 5.95 17.91
C SER A 60 1.20 5.20 18.23
N ILE A 61 0.13 5.43 17.45
CA ILE A 61 -1.14 4.71 17.59
C ILE A 61 -0.94 3.21 17.33
N ASP A 62 -0.31 2.83 16.22
CA ASP A 62 -0.06 1.44 15.85
C ASP A 62 0.75 0.69 16.91
N SER A 63 1.85 1.29 17.39
CA SER A 63 2.73 0.71 18.40
C SER A 63 2.06 0.48 19.76
N SER A 64 1.01 1.25 20.04
CA SER A 64 0.22 1.13 21.28
C SER A 64 -0.96 0.16 21.15
N SER A 65 -1.24 -0.35 19.96
CA SER A 65 -2.36 -1.26 19.72
C SER A 65 -2.11 -2.64 20.34
N SER A 66 -3.12 -3.19 21.01
CA SER A 66 -3.09 -4.56 21.53
C SER A 66 -3.22 -5.63 20.44
N VAL A 67 -3.76 -5.26 19.28
CA VAL A 67 -3.86 -6.12 18.09
C VAL A 67 -3.25 -5.35 16.92
N ARG A 68 -2.08 -5.78 16.48
CA ARG A 68 -1.30 -5.11 15.43
C ARG A 68 -1.29 -5.88 14.12
N GLU A 69 -1.29 -7.20 14.20
CA GLU A 69 -1.22 -8.07 13.02
C GLU A 69 -2.62 -8.53 12.59
N SER A 70 -2.91 -8.43 11.28
CA SER A 70 -4.23 -8.80 10.76
C SER A 70 -4.57 -10.27 10.99
N LEU A 71 -3.58 -11.16 11.06
CA LEU A 71 -3.77 -12.59 11.34
C LEU A 71 -4.23 -12.85 12.77
N GLU A 72 -3.80 -12.03 13.73
CA GLU A 72 -4.18 -12.14 15.14
C GLU A 72 -5.52 -11.46 15.42
N ASN A 73 -6.02 -10.63 14.51
CA ASN A 73 -7.26 -9.91 14.69
C ASN A 73 -8.46 -10.87 14.73
N PRO A 74 -9.20 -10.94 15.87
CA PRO A 74 -10.30 -11.90 16.03
C PRO A 74 -11.45 -11.66 15.06
N ILE A 75 -11.67 -10.40 14.63
CA ILE A 75 -12.70 -10.07 13.64
C ILE A 75 -12.29 -10.60 12.26
N VAL A 76 -11.03 -10.40 11.85
CA VAL A 76 -10.53 -10.93 10.57
C VAL A 76 -10.63 -12.46 10.56
N ARG A 77 -10.16 -13.13 11.62
CA ARG A 77 -10.25 -14.59 11.73
C ARG A 77 -11.69 -15.10 11.63
N LYS A 78 -12.63 -14.42 12.30
CA LYS A 78 -14.05 -14.76 12.24
C LYS A 78 -14.62 -14.61 10.83
N VAL A 79 -14.31 -13.50 10.15
CA VAL A 79 -14.76 -13.26 8.77
C VAL A 79 -14.24 -14.33 7.81
N TYR A 80 -12.99 -14.78 7.99
CA TYR A 80 -12.47 -15.90 7.20
C TYR A 80 -13.16 -17.22 7.58
N SER A 81 -13.23 -17.58 8.86
CA SER A 81 -13.80 -18.88 9.25
C SER A 81 -15.29 -19.04 8.91
N GLU A 82 -16.07 -17.95 8.96
CA GLU A 82 -17.53 -18.00 8.77
C GLU A 82 -17.98 -17.65 7.35
N PHE A 83 -17.15 -16.96 6.55
CA PHE A 83 -17.57 -16.44 5.25
C PHE A 83 -16.53 -16.60 4.15
N LEU A 84 -15.31 -16.07 4.33
CA LEU A 84 -14.31 -16.08 3.24
C LEU A 84 -13.54 -17.41 3.10
N GLU A 85 -13.77 -18.35 3.99
CA GLU A 85 -13.09 -19.64 4.11
C GLU A 85 -11.59 -19.51 4.41
N SER A 86 -10.77 -19.29 3.38
CA SER A 86 -9.32 -19.21 3.47
C SER A 86 -8.75 -18.15 2.52
N PRO A 87 -7.54 -17.63 2.76
CA PRO A 87 -6.86 -16.77 1.80
C PRO A 87 -6.74 -17.46 0.44
N ASN A 88 -7.12 -16.76 -0.63
CA ASN A 88 -7.17 -17.29 -2.01
C ASN A 88 -8.24 -18.36 -2.27
N SER A 89 -9.25 -18.53 -1.41
CA SER A 89 -10.46 -19.30 -1.75
C SER A 89 -11.20 -18.67 -2.94
N GLU A 90 -12.12 -19.41 -3.56
CA GLU A 90 -12.93 -18.89 -4.68
C GLU A 90 -13.73 -17.64 -4.26
N ILE A 91 -14.32 -17.66 -3.06
CA ILE A 91 -15.08 -16.51 -2.54
C ILE A 91 -14.15 -15.32 -2.22
N ALA A 92 -12.96 -15.56 -1.68
CA ALA A 92 -11.98 -14.50 -1.42
C ALA A 92 -11.44 -13.89 -2.72
N GLU A 93 -11.12 -14.70 -3.74
CA GLU A 93 -10.70 -14.20 -5.05
C GLU A 93 -11.82 -13.37 -5.69
N LYS A 94 -13.06 -13.86 -5.66
CA LYS A 94 -14.21 -13.16 -6.23
C LYS A 94 -14.47 -11.80 -5.60
N LEU A 95 -14.27 -11.67 -4.28
CA LEU A 95 -14.64 -10.45 -3.54
C LEU A 95 -13.48 -9.48 -3.30
N LEU A 96 -12.27 -10.00 -3.09
CA LEU A 96 -11.13 -9.20 -2.63
C LEU A 96 -10.02 -9.04 -3.68
N HIS A 97 -10.03 -9.84 -4.76
CA HIS A 97 -9.07 -9.72 -5.84
C HIS A 97 -9.67 -8.98 -7.03
N THR A 98 -8.81 -8.45 -7.88
CA THR A 98 -9.21 -7.73 -9.10
C THR A 98 -8.25 -8.04 -10.25
N ARG A 99 -8.62 -7.62 -11.46
CA ARG A 99 -7.82 -7.81 -12.67
C ARG A 99 -7.66 -6.49 -13.40
N PHE A 100 -6.48 -6.27 -13.96
CA PHE A 100 -6.17 -5.10 -14.76
C PHE A 100 -6.16 -5.48 -16.24
N THR A 101 -6.67 -4.59 -17.09
CA THR A 101 -6.58 -4.72 -18.54
C THR A 101 -5.65 -3.64 -19.10
N PRO A 102 -4.92 -3.91 -20.19
CA PRO A 102 -4.12 -2.89 -20.86
C PRO A 102 -4.98 -1.69 -21.25
N ARG A 103 -4.54 -0.49 -20.87
CA ARG A 103 -5.20 0.77 -21.24
C ARG A 103 -4.24 1.60 -22.08
N LYS A 104 -4.79 2.36 -23.04
CA LYS A 104 -4.00 3.36 -23.77
C LYS A 104 -3.57 4.46 -22.80
N PRO A 105 -2.35 5.02 -22.94
CA PRO A 105 -1.95 6.21 -22.19
C PRO A 105 -3.00 7.31 -22.35
N TYR A 106 -3.31 8.00 -21.26
CA TYR A 106 -4.18 9.17 -21.31
C TYR A 106 -3.36 10.32 -21.88
N ASN A 107 -3.51 10.59 -23.18
CA ASN A 107 -2.90 11.76 -23.82
C ASN A 107 -3.67 13.00 -23.40
N ILE A 108 -3.03 13.87 -22.62
CA ILE A 108 -3.48 15.25 -22.36
C ILE A 108 -2.79 16.16 -23.37
#